data_AF-A0A954PVZ7-F1
#
_entry.id   AF-A0A954PVZ7-F1
#
_cell.length_a   1.000
_cell.length_b   1.000
_cell.length_c   1.000
_cell.angle_alpha   90.00
_cell.angle_beta   90.00
_cell.angle_gamma   90.00
#
_symmetry.space_group_name_H-M   'P 1'
#
loop_
_entity.id
_entity.type
_entity.pdbx_description
1 polymer ?
#
loop_
_entity_poly.entity_id
_entity_poly.type
_entity_poly.pdbx_seq_one_letter_code
_entity_poly.pdbx_strand_id
1 'polypeptide(L)'
;MSNAAVRRHCFAGLFMFSVIGLSGSASFAQLGIDIEKVPFEYSKTAAENRVTRLIDAINAKSVELEYSDENGYLRSLLKALEISESSQTLVFSKTSLQVRYISRRNPRAIYFNDDTYVGWVRGSSLMEISTADAKLGTAFYTVDMMPWRAKIKQAYYDCLACHATSMTKGVPGHTVRSVYPEVDGSVATQRDSFITDHSSPFAQRWGGWYVTGRHGEMRHMGNAFLRGGHLDTLDNGNRLSLWDEFDTHDYLSP
;
A
#
# COMPACT_ATOMS: atom_id res chain seq x y z
N MET A 1 -51.30 -53.43 -52.27
CA MET A 1 -51.07 -52.40 -51.23
C MET A 1 -50.51 -53.10 -50.00
N SER A 2 -49.53 -52.49 -49.33
CA SER A 2 -48.84 -52.92 -48.09
C SER A 2 -47.38 -53.30 -48.33
N ASN A 3 -46.49 -52.39 -47.92
CA ASN A 3 -45.05 -52.59 -47.82
C ASN A 3 -44.73 -52.86 -46.33
N ALA A 4 -44.09 -53.99 -46.04
CA ALA A 4 -43.60 -54.34 -44.72
C ALA A 4 -42.10 -54.67 -44.78
N ALA A 5 -41.42 -54.29 -43.71
CA ALA A 5 -39.99 -54.16 -43.53
C ALA A 5 -39.19 -55.47 -43.51
N VAL A 6 -37.88 -55.39 -43.81
CA VAL A 6 -36.85 -56.24 -43.18
C VAL A 6 -35.59 -55.41 -42.90
N ARG A 7 -35.18 -55.42 -41.63
CA ARG A 7 -33.94 -54.84 -41.08
C ARG A 7 -32.70 -55.63 -41.52
N ARG A 8 -31.58 -54.95 -41.79
CA ARG A 8 -30.23 -55.54 -41.79
C ARG A 8 -29.36 -54.84 -40.75
N HIS A 9 -28.74 -55.64 -39.89
CA HIS A 9 -27.81 -55.23 -38.86
C HIS A 9 -26.40 -55.15 -39.48
N CYS A 10 -25.73 -54.00 -39.37
CA CYS A 10 -24.31 -53.86 -39.69
C CYS A 10 -23.50 -53.98 -38.40
N PHE A 11 -22.63 -55.00 -38.33
CA PHE A 11 -21.52 -55.08 -37.39
C PHE A 11 -20.48 -54.00 -37.77
N ALA A 12 -20.18 -53.08 -36.86
CA ALA A 12 -19.04 -52.16 -36.99
C ALA A 12 -17.98 -52.55 -35.96
N GLY A 13 -16.76 -52.78 -36.46
CA GLY A 13 -15.62 -53.30 -35.70
C GLY A 13 -15.05 -52.31 -34.69
N LEU A 14 -14.55 -52.89 -33.60
CA LEU A 14 -13.87 -52.20 -32.51
C LEU A 14 -12.38 -52.03 -32.87
N PHE A 15 -11.94 -50.80 -33.17
CA PHE A 15 -10.52 -50.43 -33.19
C PHE A 15 -10.27 -49.52 -32.00
N MET A 16 -9.64 -50.07 -30.96
CA MET A 16 -9.26 -49.33 -29.76
C MET A 16 -7.89 -48.67 -29.99
N PHE A 17 -7.89 -47.42 -30.46
CA PHE A 17 -6.70 -46.57 -30.46
C PHE A 17 -6.52 -45.96 -29.06
N SER A 18 -5.53 -46.47 -28.32
CA SER A 18 -5.11 -45.86 -27.05
C SER A 18 -4.32 -44.59 -27.35
N VAL A 19 -4.96 -43.43 -27.21
CA VAL A 19 -4.29 -42.12 -27.25
C VAL A 19 -3.75 -41.85 -25.85
N ILE A 20 -2.46 -42.10 -25.64
CA ILE A 20 -1.74 -41.62 -24.46
C ILE A 20 -1.57 -40.11 -24.64
N GLY A 21 -2.50 -39.34 -24.11
CA GLY A 21 -2.36 -37.89 -23.99
C GLY A 21 -1.26 -37.57 -22.98
N LEU A 22 -0.10 -37.14 -23.45
CA LEU A 22 0.85 -36.42 -22.60
C LEU A 22 0.23 -35.09 -22.22
N SER A 23 -0.46 -35.06 -21.08
CA SER A 23 -0.84 -33.84 -20.39
C SER A 23 0.43 -33.20 -19.84
N GLY A 24 1.12 -32.42 -20.67
CA GLY A 24 2.22 -31.56 -20.23
C GLY A 24 1.65 -30.49 -19.30
N SER A 25 1.68 -30.73 -17.99
CA SER A 25 1.47 -29.68 -17.00
C SER A 25 2.62 -28.68 -17.16
N ALA A 26 2.36 -27.57 -17.85
CA ALA A 26 3.23 -26.41 -17.80
C ALA A 26 3.19 -25.87 -16.36
N SER A 27 4.09 -26.38 -15.51
CA SER A 27 4.39 -25.74 -14.24
C SER A 27 5.00 -24.38 -14.54
N PHE A 28 4.19 -23.33 -14.48
CA PHE A 28 4.72 -21.99 -14.32
C PHE A 28 5.41 -21.96 -12.96
N ALA A 29 6.73 -22.14 -12.97
CA ALA A 29 7.54 -21.86 -11.79
C ALA A 29 7.33 -20.39 -11.46
N GLN A 30 6.69 -20.10 -10.32
CA GLN A 30 6.69 -18.78 -9.73
C GLN A 30 8.14 -18.50 -9.32
N LEU A 31 8.97 -17.99 -10.24
CA LEU A 31 10.30 -17.50 -9.90
C LEU A 31 10.10 -16.32 -8.96
N GLY A 32 10.22 -16.58 -7.66
CA GLY A 32 10.31 -15.52 -6.67
C GLY A 32 11.50 -14.65 -7.01
N ILE A 33 11.28 -13.35 -7.19
CA ILE A 33 12.36 -12.40 -7.40
C ILE A 33 13.12 -12.29 -6.08
N ASP A 34 14.38 -12.71 -6.10
CA ASP A 34 15.30 -12.53 -4.98
C ASP A 34 16.02 -11.19 -5.16
N ILE A 35 15.55 -10.18 -4.44
CA ILE A 35 16.02 -8.79 -4.55
C ILE A 35 17.46 -8.63 -4.07
N GLU A 36 18.04 -9.62 -3.38
CA GLU A 36 19.43 -9.62 -2.96
C GLU A 36 20.39 -10.25 -3.99
N LYS A 37 19.86 -10.71 -5.13
CA LYS A 37 20.65 -11.21 -6.27
C LYS A 37 20.66 -10.21 -7.42
N VAL A 38 21.59 -10.43 -8.36
CA VAL A 38 21.64 -9.72 -9.65
C VAL A 38 20.28 -9.85 -10.35
N PRO A 39 19.71 -8.76 -10.91
CA PRO A 39 20.36 -7.47 -11.17
C PRO A 39 20.20 -6.41 -10.06
N PHE A 40 19.53 -6.70 -8.95
CA PHE A 40 19.18 -5.70 -7.94
C PHE A 40 20.26 -5.53 -6.87
N GLU A 41 20.67 -6.63 -6.22
CA GLU A 41 21.53 -6.62 -5.02
C GLU A 41 21.11 -5.52 -4.02
N TYR A 42 19.83 -5.48 -3.68
CA TYR A 42 19.16 -4.32 -3.07
C TYR A 42 19.91 -3.74 -1.86
N SER A 43 20.38 -4.58 -0.93
CA SER A 43 21.06 -4.10 0.28
C SER A 43 22.51 -3.60 0.03
N LYS A 44 23.11 -3.93 -1.12
CA LYS A 44 24.46 -3.48 -1.51
C LYS A 44 24.43 -2.30 -2.47
N THR A 45 23.38 -2.18 -3.27
CA THR A 45 23.25 -1.15 -4.28
C THR A 45 23.03 0.22 -3.63
N ALA A 46 23.92 1.17 -3.92
CA ALA A 46 23.79 2.54 -3.46
C ALA A 46 22.56 3.20 -4.11
N ALA A 47 21.69 3.75 -3.26
CA ALA A 47 20.50 4.47 -3.68
C ALA A 47 20.86 5.82 -4.32
N GLU A 48 20.09 6.23 -5.32
CA GLU A 48 20.28 7.48 -6.05
C GLU A 48 18.91 8.11 -6.34
N ASN A 49 18.43 8.91 -5.40
CA ASN A 49 17.08 9.45 -5.41
C ASN A 49 17.02 10.82 -4.71
N ARG A 50 15.82 11.38 -4.58
CA ARG A 50 15.60 12.69 -3.97
C ARG A 50 16.04 12.74 -2.50
N VAL A 51 15.86 11.64 -1.76
CA VAL A 51 16.21 11.56 -0.35
C VAL A 51 17.71 11.50 -0.15
N THR A 52 18.46 10.76 -0.97
CA THR A 52 19.94 10.77 -0.88
C THR A 52 20.52 12.14 -1.19
N ARG A 53 19.98 12.84 -2.20
CA ARG A 53 20.36 14.24 -2.48
C ARG A 53 20.09 15.18 -1.31
N LEU A 54 18.97 15.01 -0.60
CA LEU A 54 18.67 15.78 0.60
C LEU A 54 19.65 15.46 1.75
N ILE A 55 19.97 14.19 1.96
CA ILE A 55 20.97 13.77 2.96
C ILE A 55 22.32 14.44 2.67
N ASP A 56 22.76 14.45 1.42
CA ASP A 56 24.01 15.09 1.01
C ASP A 56 23.98 16.61 1.26
N ALA A 57 22.86 17.27 0.94
CA ALA A 57 22.68 18.70 1.18
C ALA A 57 22.70 19.06 2.68
N ILE A 58 22.08 18.24 3.53
CA ILE A 58 22.13 18.41 5.00
C ILE A 58 23.56 18.22 5.51
N ASN A 59 24.27 17.18 5.04
CA ASN A 59 25.65 16.92 5.43
C ASN A 59 26.60 18.05 4.99
N ALA A 60 26.36 18.62 3.81
CA ALA A 60 27.08 19.77 3.29
C ALA A 60 26.68 21.10 3.96
N LYS A 61 25.69 21.09 4.85
CA LYS A 61 25.10 22.28 5.50
C LYS A 61 24.53 23.31 4.51
N SER A 62 24.14 22.87 3.31
CA SER A 62 23.45 23.72 2.34
C SER A 62 21.94 23.74 2.56
N VAL A 63 21.41 22.75 3.29
CA VAL A 63 20.02 22.68 3.75
C VAL A 63 20.02 22.42 5.25
N GLU A 64 19.19 23.14 5.98
CA GLU A 64 18.91 22.91 7.39
C GLU A 64 17.42 22.63 7.57
N LEU A 65 17.09 21.61 8.36
CA LEU A 65 15.70 21.29 8.69
C LEU A 65 15.32 22.01 9.98
N GLU A 66 14.22 22.76 9.94
CA GLU A 66 13.68 23.49 11.08
C GLU A 66 12.77 22.57 11.90
N TYR A 67 12.95 22.57 13.22
CA TYR A 67 12.12 21.83 14.17
C TYR A 67 10.96 22.70 14.68
N SER A 68 9.78 22.11 14.83
CA SER A 68 8.61 22.69 15.49
C SER A 68 8.12 21.76 16.59
N ASP A 69 7.57 22.33 17.67
CA ASP A 69 7.07 21.55 18.81
C ASP A 69 5.82 20.72 18.45
N GLU A 70 5.06 21.17 17.44
CA GLU A 70 3.81 20.55 17.02
C GLU A 70 4.02 19.35 16.09
N ASN A 71 4.94 19.47 15.12
CA ASN A 71 5.11 18.47 14.06
C ASN A 71 6.58 18.06 13.80
N GLY A 72 7.50 18.43 14.69
CA GLY A 72 8.91 18.10 14.59
C GLY A 72 9.52 18.71 13.33
N TYR A 73 10.16 17.89 12.50
CA TYR A 73 10.75 18.33 11.23
C TYR A 73 9.82 18.16 10.04
N LEU A 74 8.53 17.83 10.25
CA LEU A 74 7.65 17.46 9.14
C LEU A 74 7.55 18.57 8.09
N ARG A 75 7.15 19.79 8.46
CA ARG A 75 6.98 20.91 7.50
C ARG A 75 8.27 21.22 6.74
N SER A 76 9.40 21.31 7.45
CA SER A 76 10.71 21.62 6.83
C SER A 76 11.19 20.48 5.92
N LEU A 77 10.94 19.23 6.29
CA LEU A 77 11.24 18.05 5.47
C LEU A 77 10.37 18.02 4.20
N LEU A 78 9.05 18.25 4.31
CA LEU A 78 8.15 18.29 3.15
C LEU A 78 8.59 19.39 2.17
N LYS A 79 8.92 20.58 2.67
CA LYS A 79 9.45 21.67 1.86
C LYS A 79 10.75 21.29 1.15
N ALA A 80 11.69 20.67 1.86
CA ALA A 80 12.98 20.24 1.29
C ALA A 80 12.84 19.12 0.25
N LEU A 81 11.78 18.31 0.36
CA LEU A 81 11.44 17.25 -0.61
C LEU A 81 10.47 17.72 -1.70
N GLU A 82 10.08 19.00 -1.70
CA GLU A 82 9.10 19.56 -2.65
C GLU A 82 7.76 18.80 -2.62
N ILE A 83 7.27 18.49 -1.42
CA ILE A 83 5.97 17.84 -1.19
C ILE A 83 4.99 18.90 -0.68
N SER A 84 3.87 19.06 -1.36
CA SER A 84 2.80 19.97 -0.92
C SER A 84 2.11 19.41 0.32
N GLU A 85 1.88 20.24 1.33
CA GLU A 85 1.06 19.87 2.49
C GLU A 85 -0.36 19.48 2.09
N SER A 86 -0.90 20.06 1.01
CA SER A 86 -2.23 19.75 0.48
C SER A 86 -2.37 18.35 -0.10
N SER A 87 -1.26 17.61 -0.27
CA SER A 87 -1.27 16.20 -0.69
C SER A 87 -1.71 15.24 0.44
N GLN A 88 -1.93 15.76 1.66
CA GLN A 88 -2.24 14.98 2.83
C GLN A 88 -3.39 13.98 2.60
N THR A 89 -3.13 12.73 2.94
CA THR A 89 -4.14 11.67 3.08
C THR A 89 -4.03 11.03 4.46
N LEU A 90 -5.12 10.47 4.97
CA LEU A 90 -5.18 9.94 6.33
C LEU A 90 -5.54 8.45 6.36
N VAL A 91 -4.73 7.68 7.09
CA VAL A 91 -4.85 6.23 7.23
C VAL A 91 -5.03 5.88 8.71
N PHE A 92 -6.19 5.32 9.06
CA PHE A 92 -6.45 4.92 10.43
C PHE A 92 -6.18 3.43 10.69
N SER A 93 -5.96 2.63 9.65
CA SER A 93 -5.54 1.24 9.82
C SER A 93 -4.09 1.14 10.31
N LYS A 94 -3.85 0.19 11.21
CA LYS A 94 -2.54 -0.13 11.78
C LYS A 94 -1.67 -0.93 10.79
N THR A 95 -1.27 -0.29 9.70
CA THR A 95 -0.50 -0.86 8.57
C THR A 95 0.82 -0.11 8.34
N SER A 96 1.55 0.18 9.41
CA SER A 96 2.80 0.97 9.45
C SER A 96 3.76 0.35 10.46
N LEU A 97 5.04 0.74 10.45
CA LEU A 97 5.94 0.43 11.57
C LEU A 97 5.48 1.05 12.90
N GLN A 98 4.66 2.10 12.81
CA GLN A 98 4.18 2.91 13.93
C GLN A 98 2.82 2.48 14.49
N VAL A 99 2.45 1.18 14.42
CA VAL A 99 1.11 0.68 14.79
C VAL A 99 0.60 1.09 16.17
N ARG A 100 1.50 1.35 17.13
CA ARG A 100 1.16 1.74 18.50
C ARG A 100 0.58 3.14 18.62
N TYR A 101 0.92 4.02 17.68
CA TYR A 101 0.44 5.40 17.66
C TYR A 101 -0.83 5.56 16.82
N ILE A 102 -1.13 4.62 15.93
CA ILE A 102 -2.22 4.73 14.96
C ILE A 102 -3.53 4.24 15.58
N SER A 103 -4.57 5.05 15.42
CA SER A 103 -5.96 4.65 15.69
C SER A 103 -6.92 5.44 14.80
N ARG A 104 -8.21 5.12 14.88
CA ARG A 104 -9.27 5.95 14.27
C ARG A 104 -9.21 7.41 14.69
N ARG A 105 -8.87 7.69 15.95
CA ARG A 105 -8.78 9.06 16.48
C ARG A 105 -7.39 9.68 16.36
N ASN A 106 -6.41 8.91 15.87
CA ASN A 106 -5.05 9.36 15.62
C ASN A 106 -4.54 8.71 14.32
N PRO A 107 -5.12 9.03 13.16
CA PRO A 107 -4.68 8.47 11.90
C PRO A 107 -3.24 8.90 11.56
N ARG A 108 -2.53 8.04 10.84
CA ARG A 108 -1.28 8.37 10.16
C ARG A 108 -1.57 9.30 8.98
N ALA A 109 -0.81 10.37 8.86
CA ALA A 109 -0.80 11.20 7.66
C ALA A 109 0.23 10.67 6.66
N ILE A 110 -0.14 10.67 5.39
CA ILE A 110 0.77 10.44 4.26
C ILE A 110 0.72 11.68 3.37
N TYR A 111 1.88 12.28 3.13
CA TYR A 111 2.10 13.36 2.18
C TYR A 111 2.88 12.82 1.00
N PHE A 112 2.63 13.32 -0.20
CA PHE A 112 3.28 12.79 -1.40
C PHE A 112 3.46 13.83 -2.51
N ASN A 113 4.46 13.58 -3.33
CA ASN A 113 4.56 14.09 -4.69
C ASN A 113 4.66 12.90 -5.67
N ASP A 114 5.10 13.14 -6.90
CA ASP A 114 5.14 12.11 -7.94
C ASP A 114 6.02 10.90 -7.61
N ASP A 115 7.10 11.11 -6.86
CA ASP A 115 8.15 10.11 -6.63
C ASP A 115 8.39 9.76 -5.15
N THR A 116 7.92 10.57 -4.20
CA THR A 116 8.27 10.48 -2.79
C THR A 116 7.05 10.63 -1.89
N TYR A 117 6.98 9.78 -0.86
CA TYR A 117 5.92 9.69 0.12
C TYR A 117 6.50 9.80 1.52
N VAL A 118 5.90 10.62 2.39
CA VAL A 118 6.29 10.81 3.79
C VAL A 118 5.13 10.43 4.70
N GLY A 119 5.33 9.44 5.55
CA GLY A 119 4.41 9.00 6.58
C GLY A 119 4.75 9.60 7.95
N TRP A 120 3.76 10.19 8.61
CA TRP A 120 3.88 10.81 9.93
C TRP A 120 2.70 10.45 10.84
N VAL A 121 2.96 10.24 12.12
CA VAL A 121 1.93 9.98 13.13
C VAL A 121 2.15 10.90 14.32
N ARG A 122 1.10 11.61 14.75
CA ARG A 122 1.18 12.49 15.93
C ARG A 122 1.68 11.72 17.15
N GLY A 123 2.58 12.35 17.90
CA GLY A 123 3.18 11.78 19.11
C GLY A 123 4.28 10.74 18.85
N SER A 124 4.59 10.44 17.59
CA SER A 124 5.75 9.62 17.23
C SER A 124 6.96 10.50 16.92
N SER A 125 8.14 10.07 17.37
CA SER A 125 9.41 10.69 16.99
C SER A 125 9.98 10.12 15.68
N LEU A 126 9.22 9.29 14.96
CA LEU A 126 9.63 8.61 13.74
C LEU A 126 8.79 9.06 12.55
N MET A 127 9.43 9.42 11.44
CA MET A 127 8.79 9.46 10.13
C MET A 127 9.32 8.34 9.25
N GLU A 128 8.49 7.91 8.30
CA GLU A 128 8.81 6.92 7.29
C GLU A 128 8.81 7.62 5.93
N ILE A 129 9.81 7.36 5.09
CA ILE A 129 9.87 7.88 3.71
C ILE A 129 9.96 6.70 2.76
N SER A 130 9.22 6.77 1.66
CA SER A 130 9.33 5.87 0.52
C SER A 130 9.55 6.71 -0.74
N THR A 131 10.55 6.37 -1.55
CA THR A 131 10.88 7.15 -2.75
C THR A 131 11.24 6.22 -3.91
N ALA A 132 10.87 6.60 -5.13
CA ALA A 132 11.25 5.87 -6.33
C ALA A 132 12.78 5.95 -6.55
N ASP A 133 13.36 4.86 -7.01
CA ASP A 133 14.79 4.76 -7.29
C ASP A 133 15.02 3.91 -8.54
N ALA A 134 15.88 4.39 -9.44
CA ALA A 134 16.09 3.74 -10.73
C ALA A 134 16.70 2.32 -10.63
N LYS A 135 17.48 2.05 -9.58
CA LYS A 135 18.16 0.76 -9.38
C LYS A 135 17.41 -0.12 -8.37
N LEU A 136 16.85 0.50 -7.34
CA LEU A 136 16.19 -0.20 -6.23
C LEU A 136 14.68 -0.38 -6.44
N GLY A 137 14.09 0.29 -7.45
CA GLY A 137 12.65 0.38 -7.66
C GLY A 137 12.01 1.34 -6.67
N THR A 138 11.99 0.96 -5.39
CA THR A 138 11.57 1.82 -4.28
C THR A 138 12.58 1.72 -3.15
N ALA A 139 13.09 2.86 -2.69
CA ALA A 139 13.97 2.97 -1.53
C ALA A 139 13.20 3.50 -0.32
N PHE A 140 13.48 2.94 0.85
CA PHE A 140 12.81 3.31 2.10
C PHE A 140 13.79 3.96 3.06
N TYR A 141 13.30 4.94 3.82
CA TYR A 141 14.07 5.64 4.84
C TYR A 141 13.23 5.85 6.09
N THR A 142 13.91 6.03 7.21
CA THR A 142 13.31 6.53 8.45
C THR A 142 13.95 7.85 8.84
N VAL A 143 13.18 8.72 9.49
CA VAL A 143 13.66 9.96 10.08
C VAL A 143 13.39 9.93 11.57
N ASP A 144 14.45 9.88 12.36
CA ASP A 144 14.37 10.09 13.81
C ASP A 144 14.37 11.61 14.09
N MET A 145 13.27 12.10 14.66
CA MET A 145 12.94 13.52 14.86
C MET A 145 13.27 14.01 16.28
N MET A 146 14.49 13.76 16.76
CA MET A 146 14.91 14.35 18.03
C MET A 146 14.98 15.88 17.91
N PRO A 147 14.55 16.68 18.91
CA PRO A 147 14.46 18.14 18.78
C PRO A 147 15.74 18.86 18.35
N TRP A 148 16.90 18.28 18.63
CA TRP A 148 18.21 18.83 18.29
C TRP A 148 18.76 18.33 16.94
N ARG A 149 18.18 17.29 16.33
CA ARG A 149 18.64 16.76 15.04
C ARG A 149 17.63 15.80 14.40
N ALA A 150 17.32 16.03 13.12
CA ALA A 150 16.74 15.02 12.23
C ALA A 150 17.80 14.01 11.76
N LYS A 151 17.61 12.71 12.00
CA LYS A 151 18.50 11.67 11.50
C LYS A 151 17.79 10.80 10.47
N ILE A 152 18.11 11.03 9.19
CA ILE A 152 17.60 10.24 8.07
C ILE A 152 18.50 9.01 7.87
N LYS A 153 17.91 7.82 7.79
CA LYS A 153 18.63 6.57 7.50
C LYS A 153 17.86 5.74 6.49
N GLN A 154 18.58 5.11 5.56
CA GLN A 154 18.00 4.08 4.71
C GLN A 154 17.53 2.89 5.56
N ALA A 155 16.34 2.40 5.27
CA ALA A 155 15.70 1.27 5.92
C ALA A 155 15.60 0.10 4.93
N TYR A 156 15.89 -1.10 5.43
CA TYR A 156 15.90 -2.33 4.63
C TYR A 156 14.81 -3.29 5.15
N TYR A 157 15.20 -4.26 5.97
CA TYR A 157 14.36 -5.40 6.37
C TYR A 157 12.97 -5.01 6.92
N ASP A 158 12.88 -3.99 7.78
CA ASP A 158 11.62 -3.60 8.41
C ASP A 158 10.58 -3.12 7.38
N CYS A 159 11.00 -2.33 6.39
CA CYS A 159 10.12 -1.82 5.34
C CYS A 159 9.84 -2.90 4.29
N LEU A 160 10.87 -3.64 3.88
CA LEU A 160 10.76 -4.67 2.85
C LEU A 160 9.85 -5.84 3.25
N ALA A 161 9.71 -6.12 4.54
CA ALA A 161 8.77 -7.13 5.04
C ALA A 161 7.33 -6.91 4.57
N CYS A 162 6.92 -5.65 4.35
CA CYS A 162 5.60 -5.29 3.83
C CYS A 162 5.63 -4.83 2.37
N HIS A 163 6.76 -4.29 1.89
CA HIS A 163 6.87 -3.64 0.60
C HIS A 163 7.55 -4.45 -0.52
N ALA A 164 8.12 -5.62 -0.21
CA ALA A 164 8.64 -6.57 -1.19
C ALA A 164 7.88 -7.90 -1.06
N THR A 165 6.57 -7.87 -1.32
CA THR A 165 5.67 -9.01 -1.13
C THR A 165 4.97 -9.38 -2.43
N SER A 166 4.09 -10.39 -2.41
CA SER A 166 3.23 -10.71 -3.56
C SER A 166 2.36 -9.51 -3.99
N MET A 167 2.02 -8.60 -3.07
CA MET A 167 1.28 -7.36 -3.36
C MET A 167 2.02 -6.43 -4.32
N THR A 168 3.35 -6.49 -4.32
CA THR A 168 4.23 -5.70 -5.21
C THR A 168 4.91 -6.58 -6.26
N LYS A 169 4.34 -7.77 -6.54
CA LYS A 169 4.90 -8.76 -7.48
C LYS A 169 6.33 -9.21 -7.13
N GLY A 170 6.70 -9.15 -5.85
CA GLY A 170 8.00 -9.58 -5.33
C GLY A 170 9.12 -8.56 -5.49
N VAL A 171 8.83 -7.34 -5.92
CA VAL A 171 9.80 -6.23 -6.07
C VAL A 171 9.47 -5.13 -5.06
N PRO A 172 10.46 -4.38 -4.51
CA PRO A 172 10.18 -3.26 -3.62
C PRO A 172 9.28 -2.22 -4.31
N GLY A 173 8.13 -1.93 -3.71
CA GLY A 173 7.10 -1.13 -4.36
C GLY A 173 6.17 -0.36 -3.41
N HIS A 174 5.56 0.69 -3.94
CA HIS A 174 4.47 1.42 -3.30
C HIS A 174 3.15 0.66 -3.47
N THR A 175 2.33 0.64 -2.41
CA THR A 175 1.00 0.02 -2.45
C THR A 175 0.00 0.87 -1.69
N VAL A 176 -1.18 1.08 -2.27
CA VAL A 176 -2.36 1.55 -1.54
C VAL A 176 -3.18 0.32 -1.14
N ARG A 177 -2.93 -0.17 0.08
CA ARG A 177 -3.61 -1.37 0.58
C ARG A 177 -4.97 -1.00 1.18
N SER A 178 -6.01 -1.72 0.77
CA SER A 178 -7.37 -1.66 1.30
C SER A 178 -7.63 -2.89 2.17
N VAL A 179 -8.04 -2.68 3.41
CA VAL A 179 -8.19 -3.74 4.42
C VAL A 179 -9.58 -3.70 5.07
N TYR A 180 -9.92 -4.73 5.85
CA TYR A 180 -11.04 -4.67 6.79
C TYR A 180 -10.52 -4.25 8.17
N PRO A 181 -10.64 -2.97 8.56
CA PRO A 181 -10.19 -2.52 9.85
C PRO A 181 -11.22 -2.84 10.93
N GLU A 182 -10.76 -3.24 12.11
CA GLU A 182 -11.53 -3.29 13.34
C GLU A 182 -11.78 -1.87 13.89
N VAL A 183 -12.64 -1.75 14.89
CA VAL A 183 -12.98 -0.47 15.54
C VAL A 183 -11.73 0.26 16.08
N ASP A 184 -10.71 -0.47 16.52
CA ASP A 184 -9.47 0.10 17.04
C ASP A 184 -8.43 0.44 15.94
N GLY A 185 -8.74 0.15 14.67
CA GLY A 185 -7.85 0.29 13.53
C GLY A 185 -6.95 -0.91 13.25
N SER A 186 -6.98 -1.97 14.07
CA SER A 186 -6.27 -3.22 13.73
C SER A 186 -6.86 -3.88 12.49
N VAL A 187 -6.09 -4.71 11.79
CA VAL A 187 -6.53 -5.37 10.57
C VAL A 187 -7.10 -6.74 10.89
N ALA A 188 -8.30 -7.04 10.42
CA ALA A 188 -8.87 -8.38 10.50
C ALA A 188 -8.12 -9.33 9.54
N THR A 189 -7.05 -9.98 10.01
CA THR A 189 -6.12 -10.77 9.20
C THR A 189 -6.73 -12.02 8.54
N GLN A 190 -7.88 -12.48 9.02
CA GLN A 190 -8.64 -13.60 8.44
C GLN A 190 -9.57 -13.17 7.29
N ARG A 191 -9.60 -11.87 6.97
CA ARG A 191 -10.35 -11.32 5.83
C ARG A 191 -9.40 -11.04 4.68
N ASP A 192 -9.95 -10.97 3.48
CA ASP A 192 -9.22 -10.53 2.31
C ASP A 192 -8.66 -9.11 2.49
N SER A 193 -7.59 -8.82 1.77
CA SER A 193 -7.12 -7.45 1.59
C SER A 193 -6.85 -7.19 0.11
N PHE A 194 -7.08 -5.96 -0.33
CA PHE A 194 -7.02 -5.58 -1.73
C PHE A 194 -5.92 -4.55 -1.96
N ILE A 195 -5.41 -4.51 -3.20
CA ILE A 195 -4.61 -3.39 -3.68
C ILE A 195 -5.53 -2.47 -4.46
N THR A 196 -5.49 -1.18 -4.10
CA THR A 196 -6.24 -0.13 -4.78
C THR A 196 -5.38 0.46 -5.88
N ASP A 197 -5.81 0.27 -7.12
CA ASP A 197 -5.33 0.97 -8.30
C ASP A 197 -6.51 1.44 -9.17
N HIS A 198 -6.24 1.95 -10.37
CA HIS A 198 -7.25 2.46 -11.28
C HIS A 198 -8.21 1.38 -11.80
N SER A 199 -7.81 0.11 -11.79
CA SER A 199 -8.59 -1.04 -12.25
C SER A 199 -9.41 -1.72 -11.15
N SER A 200 -9.06 -1.51 -9.87
CA SER A 200 -9.73 -2.17 -8.74
C SER A 200 -11.24 -1.86 -8.70
N PRO A 201 -12.14 -2.82 -8.41
CA PRO A 201 -13.56 -2.51 -8.20
C PRO A 201 -13.74 -1.44 -7.12
N PHE A 202 -14.59 -0.44 -7.37
CA PHE A 202 -14.77 0.71 -6.46
C PHE A 202 -15.15 0.26 -5.02
N ALA A 203 -15.97 -0.79 -4.92
CA ALA A 203 -16.39 -1.43 -3.66
C ALA A 203 -15.27 -2.05 -2.83
N GLN A 204 -14.07 -2.24 -3.39
CA GLN A 204 -12.93 -2.83 -2.70
C GLN A 204 -11.87 -1.78 -2.31
N ARG A 205 -12.09 -0.50 -2.63
CA ARG A 205 -11.08 0.57 -2.45
C ARG A 205 -11.12 1.17 -1.04
N TRP A 206 -9.94 1.59 -0.57
CA TRP A 206 -9.75 2.50 0.57
C TRP A 206 -10.14 2.00 1.97
N GLY A 207 -10.30 0.70 2.19
CA GLY A 207 -10.54 0.17 3.53
C GLY A 207 -9.38 0.46 4.48
N GLY A 208 -9.65 1.08 5.62
CA GLY A 208 -8.62 1.59 6.55
C GLY A 208 -8.16 3.04 6.30
N TRP A 209 -8.72 3.69 5.28
CA TRP A 209 -8.43 5.09 4.92
C TRP A 209 -9.63 5.98 5.23
N TYR A 210 -9.35 7.24 5.56
CA TYR A 210 -10.37 8.28 5.50
C TYR A 210 -10.45 8.85 4.09
N VAL A 211 -11.67 8.94 3.57
CA VAL A 211 -11.97 9.44 2.22
C VAL A 211 -13.01 10.54 2.34
N THR A 212 -12.69 11.75 1.89
CA THR A 212 -13.62 12.88 1.92
C THR A 212 -14.14 13.20 0.52
N GLY A 213 -15.32 13.82 0.45
CA GLY A 213 -16.03 14.17 -0.77
C GLY A 213 -17.35 13.42 -0.95
N ARG A 214 -17.98 13.66 -2.11
CA ARG A 214 -19.18 12.96 -2.57
C ARG A 214 -18.88 12.25 -3.89
N HIS A 215 -19.35 11.02 -4.03
CA HIS A 215 -19.12 10.17 -5.22
C HIS A 215 -20.40 9.43 -5.66
N GLY A 216 -21.57 10.01 -5.34
CA GLY A 216 -22.87 9.45 -5.66
C GLY A 216 -23.18 8.16 -4.89
N GLU A 217 -23.81 7.20 -5.57
CA GLU A 217 -24.30 5.95 -4.98
C GLU A 217 -23.27 4.82 -4.96
N MET A 218 -22.08 5.04 -5.52
CA MET A 218 -21.03 4.01 -5.51
C MET A 218 -20.53 3.80 -4.08
N ARG A 219 -20.40 2.54 -3.67
CA ARG A 219 -19.89 2.14 -2.36
C ARG A 219 -18.41 1.86 -2.40
N HIS A 220 -17.67 2.27 -1.38
CA HIS A 220 -16.27 1.89 -1.14
C HIS A 220 -16.05 1.48 0.32
N MET A 221 -14.85 1.01 0.66
CA MET A 221 -14.49 0.59 2.02
C MET A 221 -13.90 1.72 2.88
N GLY A 222 -13.57 2.87 2.29
CA GLY A 222 -13.16 4.07 3.03
C GLY A 222 -14.18 4.51 4.06
N ASN A 223 -13.69 5.10 5.16
CA ASN A 223 -14.47 5.52 6.35
C ASN A 223 -15.14 4.38 7.14
N ALA A 224 -15.12 3.14 6.63
CA ALA A 224 -15.80 2.00 7.23
C ALA A 224 -14.90 1.17 8.15
N PHE A 225 -15.49 0.52 9.13
CA PHE A 225 -14.81 -0.43 10.02
C PHE A 225 -15.78 -1.53 10.47
N LEU A 226 -15.23 -2.64 10.95
CA LEU A 226 -16.02 -3.80 11.36
C LEU A 226 -16.84 -3.48 12.61
N ARG A 227 -18.14 -3.78 12.56
CA ARG A 227 -19.06 -3.82 13.69
C ARG A 227 -19.85 -5.12 13.64
N GLY A 228 -19.80 -5.91 14.72
CA GLY A 228 -20.46 -7.23 14.75
C GLY A 228 -20.00 -8.17 13.63
N GLY A 229 -18.74 -8.04 13.17
CA GLY A 229 -18.18 -8.86 12.09
C GLY A 229 -18.56 -8.41 10.67
N HIS A 230 -19.32 -7.33 10.51
CA HIS A 230 -19.68 -6.75 9.21
C HIS A 230 -19.02 -5.39 9.02
N LEU A 231 -18.56 -5.11 7.80
CA LEU A 231 -18.01 -3.80 7.46
C LEU A 231 -19.14 -2.78 7.40
N ASP A 232 -19.07 -1.77 8.25
CA ASP A 232 -20.08 -0.72 8.35
C ASP A 232 -19.86 0.35 7.26
N THR A 233 -20.48 0.16 6.10
CA THR A 233 -20.39 1.07 4.94
C THR A 233 -21.58 2.02 4.83
N LEU A 234 -22.16 2.45 5.97
CA LEU A 234 -23.26 3.42 5.97
C LEU A 234 -22.92 4.67 5.11
N ASP A 235 -23.96 5.24 4.50
CA ASP A 235 -23.88 6.39 3.56
C ASP A 235 -22.96 6.19 2.34
N ASN A 236 -22.68 4.92 2.01
CA ASN A 236 -21.79 4.50 0.93
C ASN A 236 -20.34 5.01 1.07
N GLY A 237 -19.97 5.53 2.24
CA GLY A 237 -18.68 6.15 2.50
C GLY A 237 -18.61 7.65 2.17
N ASN A 238 -19.71 8.28 1.70
CA ASN A 238 -19.73 9.71 1.44
C ASN A 238 -19.51 10.50 2.73
N ARG A 239 -18.55 11.43 2.73
CA ARG A 239 -18.21 12.20 3.91
C ARG A 239 -17.57 13.52 3.54
N LEU A 240 -18.14 14.64 3.96
CA LEU A 240 -17.60 15.96 3.59
C LEU A 240 -16.45 16.42 4.49
N SER A 241 -16.39 15.93 5.73
CA SER A 241 -15.40 16.34 6.72
C SER A 241 -15.11 15.21 7.72
N LEU A 242 -13.96 15.28 8.38
CA LEU A 242 -13.52 14.36 9.42
C LEU A 242 -13.61 14.95 10.84
N TRP A 243 -14.16 16.16 11.00
CA TRP A 243 -14.20 16.87 12.28
C TRP A 243 -14.97 16.11 13.38
N ASP A 244 -15.94 15.27 13.00
CA ASP A 244 -16.69 14.43 13.94
C ASP A 244 -15.94 13.15 14.34
N GLU A 245 -14.82 12.82 13.69
CA GLU A 245 -14.06 11.60 13.95
C GLU A 245 -12.88 11.83 14.90
N PHE A 246 -12.19 12.96 14.77
CA PHE A 246 -11.05 13.38 15.60
C PHE A 246 -10.75 14.87 15.39
N ASP A 247 -9.89 15.43 16.25
CA ASP A 247 -9.43 16.82 16.07
C ASP A 247 -8.50 16.93 14.85
N THR A 248 -9.00 17.56 13.79
CA THR A 248 -8.26 17.70 12.53
C THR A 248 -7.24 18.83 12.56
N HIS A 249 -7.31 19.76 13.53
CA HIS A 249 -6.39 20.91 13.60
C HIS A 249 -4.94 20.51 13.91
N ASP A 250 -4.73 19.30 14.41
CA ASP A 250 -3.39 18.77 14.65
C ASP A 250 -2.71 18.23 13.37
N TYR A 251 -3.35 18.37 12.20
CA TYR A 251 -2.82 17.98 10.90
C TYR A 251 -2.51 19.21 10.04
N LEU A 252 -1.62 19.08 9.05
CA LEU A 252 -1.17 20.23 8.26
C LEU A 252 -2.26 20.74 7.29
N SER A 253 -3.18 19.86 6.87
CA SER A 253 -4.35 20.18 6.06
C SER A 253 -5.64 19.62 6.70
N PRO A 254 -6.30 20.39 7.59
CA PRO A 254 -7.48 19.96 8.35
C PRO A 254 -8.78 19.83 7.55
#